data_AF-A0A6A7WCU6-F1
#
_entry.id   AF-A0A6A7WCU6-F1
#
_cell.length_a   1.000
_cell.length_b   1.000
_cell.length_c   1.000
_cell.angle_alpha   90.00
_cell.angle_beta   90.00
_cell.angle_gamma   90.00
#
_symmetry.space_group_name_H-M   'P 1'
#
loop_
_entity.id
_entity.type
_entity.pdbx_description
1 polymer ?
#
loop_
_entity_poly.entity_id
_entity_poly.type
_entity_poly.pdbx_seq_one_letter_code
_entity_poly.pdbx_strand_id
1 'polypeptide(L)'
;MKKLKYIAMAFAALLLASCMGDGYADSVGEKDYTGPAIGNNKLEATNVITISELKEKYATQIERGLYKQVDEDIKILGIVTGNDLGGNLYNQICLQDKTGGILVCIGKSGLYGELPVGQQVLIDCKGLYIGGYGKQAELGGVYTNTNKGSQSIGKVDRYVWEKHYKIIGEADEAKAEAMVEVFDQTKIKDADYLKSCSGKLMRIEGVTFADAGKKVFAATADKDNANCVNRGFSGISTNNLVIRTSAYAKFANALLPEGIQSVTGIFTRYAGSKNDTWQILIRTIDDVQLLKGTEQCPYTVEEALKLINDGKTTDAMVYTEGVICSEPKVNLQYGNAEFYISVDGKGMNADGTGDPAKTIKVFRNYYLNNEKYTEANKDLIKKGQKVVICGKLILYLGVTPEIDSGNYIVSIK
;
A
#
# COMPACT_ATOMS: atom_id res chain seq x y z
N MET A 1 -35.11 -56.30 -15.84
CA MET A 1 -34.24 -55.27 -16.46
C MET A 1 -34.35 -53.88 -15.81
N LYS A 2 -34.19 -53.71 -14.48
CA LYS A 2 -34.04 -52.38 -13.86
C LYS A 2 -33.04 -52.29 -12.69
N LYS A 3 -32.35 -53.39 -12.32
CA LYS A 3 -31.33 -53.40 -11.24
C LYS A 3 -29.90 -53.68 -11.70
N LEU A 4 -29.65 -53.86 -13.01
CA LEU A 4 -28.29 -54.06 -13.55
C LEU A 4 -27.64 -52.78 -14.12
N LYS A 5 -28.35 -51.66 -14.20
CA LYS A 5 -27.82 -50.41 -14.79
C LYS A 5 -26.99 -49.57 -13.81
N TYR A 6 -27.10 -49.80 -12.50
CA TYR A 6 -26.38 -49.02 -11.50
C TYR A 6 -25.04 -49.64 -11.07
N ILE A 7 -24.76 -50.89 -11.44
CA ILE A 7 -23.48 -51.57 -11.13
C ILE A 7 -22.44 -51.34 -12.24
N ALA A 8 -22.87 -51.17 -13.50
CA ALA A 8 -21.97 -50.84 -14.60
C ALA A 8 -21.46 -49.39 -14.56
N MET A 9 -22.14 -48.49 -13.85
CA MET A 9 -21.75 -47.08 -13.70
C MET A 9 -20.85 -46.82 -12.49
N ALA A 10 -20.76 -47.77 -11.55
CA ALA A 10 -19.85 -47.72 -10.40
C ALA A 10 -18.45 -48.29 -10.72
N PHE A 11 -18.33 -49.16 -11.73
CA PHE A 11 -17.03 -49.71 -12.16
C PHE A 11 -16.31 -48.87 -13.23
N ALA A 12 -17.01 -47.97 -13.92
CA ALA A 12 -16.39 -47.01 -14.84
C ALA A 12 -15.78 -45.78 -14.14
N ALA A 13 -16.13 -45.54 -12.87
CA ALA A 13 -15.59 -44.44 -12.06
C ALA A 13 -14.32 -44.82 -11.26
N LEU A 14 -13.93 -46.11 -11.27
CA LEU A 14 -12.72 -46.61 -10.59
C LEU A 14 -11.53 -46.82 -11.54
N LEU A 15 -11.67 -46.51 -12.84
CA LEU A 15 -10.60 -46.57 -13.83
C LEU A 15 -10.10 -45.18 -14.29
N LEU A 16 -10.59 -44.10 -13.67
CA LEU A 16 -10.03 -42.73 -13.82
C LEU A 16 -9.52 -42.17 -12.49
N ALA A 17 -9.34 -43.01 -11.49
CA ALA A 17 -8.37 -42.74 -10.43
C ALA A 17 -6.98 -43.04 -10.99
N SER A 18 -6.50 -42.20 -11.90
CA SER A 18 -5.05 -42.05 -12.03
C SER A 18 -4.59 -41.41 -10.72
N CYS A 19 -4.19 -42.26 -9.78
CA CYS A 19 -2.96 -41.94 -9.07
C CYS A 19 -1.96 -41.54 -10.16
N MET A 20 -1.67 -40.25 -10.29
CA MET A 20 -0.41 -39.83 -10.90
C MET A 20 0.67 -40.42 -10.02
N GLY A 21 0.98 -41.69 -10.29
CA GLY A 21 2.17 -42.34 -9.79
C GLY A 21 3.32 -41.64 -10.46
N ASP A 22 4.21 -41.13 -9.61
CA ASP A 22 5.56 -40.75 -9.95
C ASP A 22 6.17 -41.82 -10.88
N GLY A 23 6.73 -41.41 -12.02
CA GLY A 23 7.64 -42.26 -12.78
C GLY A 23 7.18 -42.76 -14.16
N TYR A 24 6.61 -41.90 -14.99
CA TYR A 24 6.53 -42.17 -16.45
C TYR A 24 7.02 -41.01 -17.32
N ALA A 25 8.12 -40.36 -16.92
CA ALA A 25 9.04 -39.64 -17.83
C ALA A 25 10.33 -39.16 -17.12
N ASP A 26 10.76 -39.78 -16.02
CA ASP A 26 12.03 -39.38 -15.38
C ASP A 26 13.20 -39.85 -16.24
N SER A 27 13.66 -38.98 -17.14
CA SER A 27 15.04 -39.00 -17.58
C SER A 27 15.91 -38.73 -16.36
N VAL A 28 16.49 -39.79 -15.83
CA VAL A 28 17.44 -39.77 -14.72
C VAL A 28 18.52 -38.73 -15.03
N GLY A 29 18.48 -37.57 -14.37
CA GLY A 29 19.50 -36.51 -14.48
C GLY A 29 19.02 -35.11 -14.82
N GLU A 30 17.76 -34.86 -15.19
CA GLU A 30 17.24 -33.48 -15.27
C GLU A 30 16.74 -33.01 -13.91
N LYS A 31 17.19 -31.83 -13.48
CA LYS A 31 16.70 -31.18 -12.25
C LYS A 31 15.20 -30.93 -12.43
N ASP A 32 14.38 -31.46 -11.53
CA ASP A 32 12.94 -31.18 -11.55
C ASP A 32 12.71 -29.69 -11.24
N TYR A 33 12.11 -28.99 -12.20
CA TYR A 33 11.79 -27.58 -12.09
C TYR A 33 10.30 -27.42 -11.79
N THR A 34 9.92 -27.72 -10.55
CA THR A 34 8.56 -27.51 -10.04
C THR A 34 8.26 -26.00 -9.95
N GLY A 35 7.12 -25.56 -10.48
CA GLY A 35 6.66 -24.17 -10.40
C GLY A 35 5.47 -23.88 -11.32
N PRO A 36 4.96 -22.64 -11.35
CA PRO A 36 3.89 -22.25 -12.27
C PRO A 36 4.26 -22.54 -13.72
N ALA A 37 3.26 -22.77 -14.59
CA ALA A 37 3.46 -23.00 -16.03
C ALA A 37 3.88 -21.73 -16.81
N ILE A 38 4.12 -20.62 -16.10
CA ILE A 38 4.50 -19.31 -16.64
C ILE A 38 5.88 -18.93 -16.13
N GLY A 39 6.56 -18.03 -16.85
CA GLY A 39 7.94 -17.68 -16.53
C GLY A 39 8.92 -18.82 -16.79
N ASN A 40 10.09 -18.70 -16.19
CA ASN A 40 11.23 -19.60 -16.37
C ASN A 40 11.67 -20.19 -15.02
N ASN A 41 11.08 -21.34 -14.67
CA ASN A 41 11.41 -22.04 -13.43
C ASN A 41 12.87 -22.51 -13.35
N LYS A 42 13.60 -22.50 -14.49
CA LYS A 42 15.03 -22.83 -14.55
C LYS A 42 15.96 -21.72 -14.03
N LEU A 43 15.44 -20.51 -13.81
CA LEU A 43 16.22 -19.44 -13.22
C LEU A 43 16.61 -19.78 -11.77
N GLU A 44 17.85 -19.47 -11.43
CA GLU A 44 18.41 -19.62 -10.09
C GLU A 44 18.83 -18.24 -9.58
N ALA A 45 18.77 -18.05 -8.26
CA ALA A 45 19.14 -16.80 -7.59
C ALA A 45 20.67 -16.63 -7.51
N THR A 46 21.32 -16.62 -8.67
CA THR A 46 22.75 -16.34 -8.84
C THR A 46 22.95 -14.93 -9.38
N ASN A 47 24.06 -14.28 -8.99
CA ASN A 47 24.38 -12.91 -9.40
C ASN A 47 23.24 -11.91 -9.11
N VAL A 48 22.55 -12.12 -7.98
CA VAL A 48 21.49 -11.24 -7.51
C VAL A 48 22.13 -9.99 -6.91
N ILE A 49 21.79 -8.84 -7.47
CA ILE A 49 22.11 -7.53 -6.89
C ILE A 49 20.83 -6.87 -6.41
N THR A 50 20.97 -5.86 -5.56
CA THR A 50 19.86 -5.04 -5.10
C THR A 50 19.39 -4.08 -6.20
N ILE A 51 18.15 -3.63 -6.10
CA ILE A 51 17.56 -2.69 -7.06
C ILE A 51 18.31 -1.34 -7.01
N SER A 52 18.81 -0.90 -5.86
CA SER A 52 19.65 0.30 -5.78
C SER A 52 20.96 0.12 -6.54
N GLU A 53 21.67 -1.01 -6.35
CA GLU A 53 22.92 -1.29 -7.07
C GLU A 53 22.70 -1.34 -8.59
N LEU A 54 21.58 -1.92 -9.05
CA LEU A 54 21.22 -1.89 -10.47
C LEU A 54 21.01 -0.45 -10.96
N LYS A 55 20.26 0.38 -10.21
CA LYS A 55 20.01 1.78 -10.58
C LYS A 55 21.30 2.61 -10.57
N GLU A 56 22.21 2.37 -9.65
CA GLU A 56 23.52 3.03 -9.58
C GLU A 56 24.40 2.66 -10.78
N LYS A 57 24.44 1.37 -11.13
CA LYS A 57 25.19 0.86 -12.28
C LYS A 57 24.77 1.49 -13.60
N TYR A 58 23.48 1.82 -13.75
CA TYR A 58 22.90 2.45 -14.94
C TYR A 58 22.44 3.89 -14.72
N ALA A 59 22.99 4.58 -13.70
CA ALA A 59 22.55 5.92 -13.31
C ALA A 59 22.67 6.94 -14.45
N THR A 60 23.71 6.84 -15.28
CA THR A 60 23.90 7.75 -16.42
C THR A 60 22.78 7.58 -17.45
N GLN A 61 22.37 6.35 -17.74
CA GLN A 61 21.29 6.06 -18.67
C GLN A 61 19.98 6.61 -18.12
N ILE A 62 19.70 6.34 -16.84
CA ILE A 62 18.48 6.78 -16.17
C ILE A 62 18.40 8.31 -16.12
N GLU A 63 19.40 9.00 -15.58
CA GLU A 63 19.37 10.47 -15.37
C GLU A 63 19.36 11.28 -16.67
N ARG A 64 19.91 10.73 -17.75
CA ARG A 64 19.95 11.40 -19.06
C ARG A 64 18.79 11.01 -19.98
N GLY A 65 17.86 10.17 -19.51
CA GLY A 65 16.76 9.66 -20.34
C GLY A 65 17.22 8.80 -21.51
N LEU A 66 18.38 8.15 -21.35
CA LEU A 66 18.92 7.18 -22.30
C LEU A 66 18.53 5.75 -21.86
N TYR A 67 18.92 4.77 -22.66
CA TYR A 67 18.72 3.36 -22.35
C TYR A 67 19.92 2.54 -22.81
N LYS A 68 20.13 1.36 -22.20
CA LYS A 68 21.18 0.41 -22.58
C LYS A 68 20.69 -1.02 -22.34
N GLN A 69 21.12 -1.95 -23.18
CA GLN A 69 20.93 -3.37 -22.92
C GLN A 69 21.80 -3.79 -21.73
N VAL A 70 21.29 -4.70 -20.91
CA VAL A 70 22.05 -5.33 -19.83
C VAL A 70 22.80 -6.52 -20.41
N ASP A 71 24.11 -6.40 -20.56
CA ASP A 71 24.95 -7.45 -21.18
C ASP A 71 25.45 -8.49 -20.16
N GLU A 72 25.48 -8.10 -18.88
CA GLU A 72 26.00 -8.89 -17.77
C GLU A 72 24.94 -9.85 -17.24
N ASP A 73 25.38 -10.99 -16.69
CA ASP A 73 24.49 -11.91 -15.96
C ASP A 73 24.17 -11.30 -14.59
N ILE A 74 23.11 -10.50 -14.55
CA ILE A 74 22.62 -9.78 -13.38
C ILE A 74 21.17 -10.16 -13.16
N LYS A 75 20.83 -10.46 -11.92
CA LYS A 75 19.44 -10.68 -11.52
C LYS A 75 19.05 -9.72 -10.40
N ILE A 76 17.76 -9.44 -10.31
CA ILE A 76 17.17 -8.71 -9.19
C ILE A 76 16.05 -9.54 -8.59
N LEU A 77 15.89 -9.47 -7.28
CA LEU A 77 14.86 -10.18 -6.53
C LEU A 77 14.06 -9.17 -5.72
N GLY A 78 12.75 -9.13 -5.92
CA GLY A 78 11.89 -8.19 -5.20
C GLY A 78 10.46 -8.67 -5.07
N ILE A 79 9.65 -7.82 -4.43
CA ILE A 79 8.22 -7.99 -4.24
C ILE A 79 7.49 -7.09 -5.23
N VAL A 80 6.46 -7.63 -5.87
CA VAL A 80 5.55 -6.85 -6.70
C VAL A 80 4.71 -5.95 -5.79
N THR A 81 4.89 -4.63 -5.90
CA THR A 81 4.16 -3.64 -5.09
C THR A 81 3.04 -2.95 -5.85
N GLY A 82 2.98 -3.09 -7.17
CA GLY A 82 1.91 -2.58 -8.02
C GLY A 82 1.89 -3.28 -9.37
N ASN A 83 0.72 -3.33 -10.00
CA ASN A 83 0.49 -3.94 -11.31
C ASN A 83 -0.70 -3.27 -12.02
N ASP A 84 -1.07 -3.79 -13.18
CA ASP A 84 -2.08 -3.20 -14.08
C ASP A 84 -3.55 -3.39 -13.64
N LEU A 85 -3.82 -3.94 -12.45
CA LEU A 85 -5.18 -4.23 -11.96
C LEU A 85 -6.12 -3.01 -12.04
N GLY A 86 -5.69 -1.86 -11.53
CA GLY A 86 -6.50 -0.63 -11.54
C GLY A 86 -6.39 0.21 -12.81
N GLY A 87 -5.53 -0.18 -13.76
CA GLY A 87 -5.34 0.48 -15.05
C GLY A 87 -4.50 1.77 -15.02
N ASN A 88 -4.01 2.20 -13.85
CA ASN A 88 -3.09 3.34 -13.77
C ASN A 88 -1.64 2.94 -14.10
N LEU A 89 -1.22 1.74 -13.66
CA LEU A 89 0.07 1.12 -13.99
C LEU A 89 -0.09 0.18 -15.20
N TYR A 90 -0.38 0.74 -16.37
CA TYR A 90 -0.70 -0.08 -17.55
C TYR A 90 0.52 -0.81 -18.11
N ASN A 91 0.41 -2.14 -18.29
CA ASN A 91 1.45 -2.97 -18.92
C ASN A 91 2.81 -2.86 -18.20
N GLN A 92 2.76 -2.81 -16.88
CA GLN A 92 3.94 -2.80 -16.04
C GLN A 92 3.64 -3.36 -14.66
N ILE A 93 4.68 -3.86 -14.01
CA ILE A 93 4.69 -4.12 -12.57
C ILE A 93 5.67 -3.14 -11.91
N CYS A 94 5.48 -2.90 -10.63
CA CYS A 94 6.46 -2.24 -9.78
C CYS A 94 7.13 -3.30 -8.93
N LEU A 95 8.44 -3.43 -9.05
CA LEU A 95 9.23 -4.36 -8.24
C LEU A 95 10.01 -3.57 -7.20
N GLN A 96 9.95 -4.00 -5.94
CA GLN A 96 10.63 -3.34 -4.84
C GLN A 96 11.37 -4.35 -3.96
N ASP A 97 12.58 -4.00 -3.56
CA ASP A 97 13.35 -4.65 -2.50
C ASP A 97 13.62 -3.65 -1.37
N LYS A 98 14.39 -4.05 -0.35
CA LYS A 98 14.67 -3.19 0.81
C LYS A 98 15.50 -1.94 0.47
N THR A 99 16.08 -1.86 -0.72
CA THR A 99 17.00 -0.81 -1.14
C THR A 99 16.36 0.19 -2.10
N GLY A 100 15.37 -0.25 -2.89
CA GLY A 100 14.77 0.59 -3.92
C GLY A 100 13.64 -0.08 -4.68
N GLY A 101 13.00 0.70 -5.55
CA GLY A 101 11.99 0.21 -6.47
C GLY A 101 12.30 0.56 -7.91
N ILE A 102 11.78 -0.24 -8.83
CA ILE A 102 11.91 -0.09 -10.28
C ILE A 102 10.61 -0.49 -10.98
N LEU A 103 10.29 0.21 -12.07
CA LEU A 103 9.20 -0.18 -12.95
C LEU A 103 9.70 -1.22 -13.96
N VAL A 104 8.95 -2.29 -14.16
CA VAL A 104 9.23 -3.31 -15.17
C VAL A 104 8.12 -3.27 -16.21
N CYS A 105 8.43 -2.75 -17.40
CA CYS A 105 7.48 -2.46 -18.46
C CYS A 105 7.37 -3.65 -19.43
N ILE A 106 6.19 -4.27 -19.51
CA ILE A 106 5.97 -5.55 -20.18
C ILE A 106 4.91 -5.39 -21.26
N GLY A 107 5.16 -5.92 -22.46
CA GLY A 107 4.26 -5.90 -23.62
C GLY A 107 3.04 -6.81 -23.48
N LYS A 108 2.46 -6.91 -22.28
CA LYS A 108 1.38 -7.82 -21.90
C LYS A 108 0.46 -7.12 -20.91
N SER A 109 -0.84 -7.36 -21.04
CA SER A 109 -1.88 -6.91 -20.10
C SER A 109 -2.38 -8.07 -19.26
N GLY A 110 -3.05 -7.78 -18.15
CA GLY A 110 -3.50 -8.80 -17.21
C GLY A 110 -2.39 -9.30 -16.30
N LEU A 111 -1.33 -8.50 -16.11
CA LEU A 111 -0.18 -8.85 -15.28
C LEU A 111 -0.62 -9.11 -13.83
N TYR A 112 -1.68 -8.45 -13.35
CA TYR A 112 -2.22 -8.70 -12.01
C TYR A 112 -2.63 -10.15 -11.73
N GLY A 113 -2.98 -10.94 -12.75
CA GLY A 113 -3.35 -12.35 -12.58
C GLY A 113 -2.15 -13.27 -12.42
N GLU A 114 -1.00 -12.89 -12.98
CA GLU A 114 0.23 -13.69 -12.98
C GLU A 114 1.22 -13.21 -11.91
N LEU A 115 1.23 -11.90 -11.67
CA LEU A 115 2.11 -11.16 -10.79
C LEU A 115 1.25 -10.26 -9.88
N PRO A 116 0.42 -10.85 -9.00
CA PRO A 116 -0.36 -10.10 -8.04
C PRO A 116 0.54 -9.33 -7.06
N VAL A 117 -0.02 -8.32 -6.40
CA VAL A 117 0.69 -7.58 -5.34
C VAL A 117 1.11 -8.56 -4.24
N GLY A 118 2.34 -8.43 -3.74
CA GLY A 118 2.91 -9.35 -2.75
C GLY A 118 3.64 -10.55 -3.36
N GLN A 119 3.58 -10.75 -4.68
CA GLN A 119 4.34 -11.81 -5.33
C GLN A 119 5.83 -11.52 -5.29
N GLN A 120 6.63 -12.48 -4.83
CA GLN A 120 8.08 -12.41 -4.95
C GLN A 120 8.54 -12.93 -6.32
N VAL A 121 9.41 -12.17 -6.98
CA VAL A 121 9.84 -12.44 -8.36
C VAL A 121 11.35 -12.23 -8.48
N LEU A 122 12.03 -13.23 -9.02
CA LEU A 122 13.40 -13.11 -9.51
C LEU A 122 13.35 -12.73 -10.99
N ILE A 123 14.06 -11.67 -11.38
CA ILE A 123 14.15 -11.22 -12.78
C ILE A 123 15.60 -11.33 -13.26
N ASP A 124 15.81 -12.08 -14.32
CA ASP A 124 17.04 -12.07 -15.11
C ASP A 124 17.06 -10.84 -16.03
N CYS A 125 17.94 -9.89 -15.69
CA CYS A 125 18.02 -8.63 -16.40
C CYS A 125 18.79 -8.76 -17.72
N LYS A 126 19.61 -9.81 -17.90
CA LYS A 126 20.47 -9.94 -19.07
C LYS A 126 19.64 -9.97 -20.35
N GLY A 127 20.00 -9.17 -21.34
CA GLY A 127 19.28 -9.08 -22.62
C GLY A 127 18.05 -8.17 -22.59
N LEU A 128 17.56 -7.76 -21.41
CA LEU A 128 16.60 -6.67 -21.27
C LEU A 128 17.29 -5.31 -21.38
N TYR A 129 16.50 -4.26 -21.49
CA TYR A 129 16.98 -2.88 -21.53
C TYR A 129 16.63 -2.16 -20.23
N ILE A 130 17.57 -1.37 -19.72
CA ILE A 130 17.37 -0.47 -18.59
C ILE A 130 17.60 0.98 -19.03
N GLY A 131 16.79 1.90 -18.54
CA GLY A 131 16.89 3.30 -18.94
C GLY A 131 16.01 4.24 -18.14
N GLY A 132 16.00 5.51 -18.57
CA GLY A 132 15.21 6.56 -17.96
C GLY A 132 14.02 6.96 -18.82
N TYR A 133 12.78 6.71 -18.38
CA TYR A 133 11.60 7.35 -18.95
C TYR A 133 11.35 8.67 -18.22
N GLY A 134 11.87 9.77 -18.77
CA GLY A 134 11.85 11.05 -18.06
C GLY A 134 12.55 10.97 -16.70
N LYS A 135 13.70 10.29 -16.65
CA LYS A 135 14.48 9.99 -15.42
C LYS A 135 13.86 8.98 -14.43
N GLN A 136 12.67 8.45 -14.70
CA GLN A 136 12.19 7.27 -13.98
C GLN A 136 12.97 6.03 -14.43
N ALA A 137 13.55 5.29 -13.50
CA ALA A 137 14.21 4.03 -13.82
C ALA A 137 13.18 2.98 -14.27
N GLU A 138 13.38 2.43 -15.46
CA GLU A 138 12.58 1.38 -16.05
C GLU A 138 13.45 0.24 -16.56
N LEU A 139 12.97 -0.99 -16.38
CA LEU A 139 13.48 -2.20 -17.01
C LEU A 139 12.45 -2.69 -18.03
N GLY A 140 12.87 -3.04 -19.24
CA GLY A 140 11.97 -3.43 -20.31
C GLY A 140 12.68 -3.72 -21.63
N GLY A 141 12.13 -3.17 -22.71
CA GLY A 141 12.61 -3.34 -24.08
C GLY A 141 12.86 -1.99 -24.76
N VAL A 142 12.82 -1.98 -26.09
CA VAL A 142 12.99 -0.76 -26.90
C VAL A 142 11.66 -0.36 -27.51
N TYR A 143 11.25 0.88 -27.30
CA TYR A 143 10.16 1.49 -28.03
C TYR A 143 10.71 2.23 -29.26
N THR A 144 10.08 2.03 -30.42
CA THR A 144 10.39 2.77 -31.66
C THR A 144 9.19 3.60 -32.05
N ASN A 145 9.34 4.92 -32.14
CA ASN A 145 8.32 5.77 -32.70
C ASN A 145 8.31 5.60 -34.23
N THR A 146 7.31 4.90 -34.76
CA THR A 146 7.24 4.57 -36.20
C THR A 146 7.14 5.79 -37.10
N ASN A 147 6.70 6.93 -36.59
CA ASN A 147 6.58 8.17 -37.36
C ASN A 147 7.91 8.95 -37.43
N LYS A 148 8.76 8.86 -36.40
CA LYS A 148 10.01 9.63 -36.28
C LYS A 148 11.28 8.78 -36.40
N GLY A 149 11.16 7.46 -36.32
CA GLY A 149 12.28 6.53 -36.21
C GLY A 149 13.05 6.59 -34.88
N SER A 150 12.74 7.55 -34.00
CA SER A 150 13.40 7.71 -32.71
C SER A 150 13.10 6.55 -31.77
N GLN A 151 14.11 6.10 -31.04
CA GLN A 151 14.01 5.01 -30.07
C GLN A 151 14.16 5.51 -28.62
N SER A 152 13.52 4.81 -27.69
CA SER A 152 13.62 5.05 -26.25
C SER A 152 13.46 3.75 -25.47
N ILE A 153 13.66 3.81 -24.15
CA ILE A 153 13.20 2.73 -23.26
C ILE A 153 11.70 2.48 -23.51
N GLY A 154 11.31 1.22 -23.42
CA GLY A 154 9.95 0.77 -23.70
C GLY A 154 9.66 -0.58 -23.09
N LYS A 155 8.65 -1.25 -23.63
CA LYS A 155 8.15 -2.51 -23.10
C LYS A 155 8.95 -3.69 -23.67
N VAL A 156 9.27 -4.67 -22.84
CA VAL A 156 9.79 -5.96 -23.32
C VAL A 156 8.68 -6.71 -24.03
N ASP A 157 8.98 -7.39 -25.15
CA ASP A 157 8.02 -8.27 -25.80
C ASP A 157 7.60 -9.41 -24.86
N ARG A 158 6.32 -9.82 -24.91
CA ARG A 158 5.79 -10.81 -23.98
C ARG A 158 6.51 -12.16 -24.04
N TYR A 159 6.95 -12.60 -25.22
CA TYR A 159 7.62 -13.90 -25.36
C TYR A 159 9.06 -13.86 -24.90
N VAL A 160 9.69 -12.68 -24.99
CA VAL A 160 10.97 -12.43 -24.35
C VAL A 160 10.75 -12.48 -22.83
N TRP A 161 9.80 -11.69 -22.32
CA TRP A 161 9.49 -11.62 -20.88
C TRP A 161 9.31 -12.99 -20.21
N GLU A 162 8.56 -13.92 -20.80
CA GLU A 162 8.37 -15.28 -20.23
C GLU A 162 9.67 -16.04 -19.94
N LYS A 163 10.80 -15.64 -20.54
CA LYS A 163 12.11 -16.27 -20.28
C LYS A 163 12.90 -15.62 -19.14
N HIS A 164 12.50 -14.42 -18.71
CA HIS A 164 13.29 -13.53 -17.84
C HIS A 164 12.83 -13.48 -16.39
N TYR A 165 11.78 -14.18 -15.98
CA TYR A 165 11.36 -14.14 -14.58
C TYR A 165 11.04 -15.52 -14.01
N LYS A 166 11.15 -15.63 -12.69
CA LYS A 166 10.72 -16.77 -11.91
C LYS A 166 9.90 -16.30 -10.72
N ILE A 167 8.72 -16.89 -10.57
CA ILE A 167 7.84 -16.70 -9.43
C ILE A 167 8.40 -17.51 -8.25
N ILE A 168 8.49 -16.89 -7.07
CA ILE A 168 9.00 -17.51 -5.86
C ILE A 168 7.91 -17.53 -4.80
N GLY A 169 7.50 -18.75 -4.42
CA GLY A 169 6.44 -18.97 -3.44
C GLY A 169 5.11 -18.33 -3.82
N GLU A 170 4.20 -18.28 -2.85
CA GLU A 170 2.90 -17.65 -3.03
C GLU A 170 2.95 -16.14 -2.78
N ALA A 171 2.07 -15.44 -3.46
CA ALA A 171 1.82 -14.03 -3.23
C ALA A 171 1.20 -13.80 -1.86
N ASP A 172 1.69 -12.78 -1.17
CA ASP A 172 1.21 -12.37 0.15
C ASP A 172 1.21 -10.85 0.21
N GLU A 173 0.02 -10.25 0.26
CA GLU A 173 -0.16 -8.80 0.31
C GLU A 173 0.57 -8.17 1.50
N ALA A 174 0.74 -8.89 2.61
CA ALA A 174 1.48 -8.40 3.77
C ALA A 174 2.95 -8.14 3.44
N LYS A 175 3.55 -8.88 2.50
CA LYS A 175 4.91 -8.60 2.00
C LYS A 175 4.97 -7.25 1.30
N ALA A 176 3.95 -6.88 0.53
CA ALA A 176 3.91 -5.58 -0.13
C ALA A 176 3.61 -4.45 0.86
N GLU A 177 2.71 -4.66 1.82
CA GLU A 177 2.42 -3.67 2.87
C GLU A 177 3.66 -3.38 3.73
N ALA A 178 4.48 -4.40 4.02
CA ALA A 178 5.76 -4.22 4.71
C ALA A 178 6.80 -3.39 3.92
N MET A 179 6.59 -3.16 2.62
CA MET A 179 7.44 -2.30 1.78
C MET A 179 6.97 -0.82 1.75
N VAL A 180 5.82 -0.50 2.36
CA VAL A 180 5.29 0.86 2.37
C VAL A 180 6.13 1.73 3.29
N GLU A 181 6.68 2.81 2.73
CA GLU A 181 7.36 3.84 3.51
C GLU A 181 6.49 5.11 3.59
N VAL A 182 6.43 5.73 4.77
CA VAL A 182 5.74 7.01 4.94
C VAL A 182 6.62 8.13 4.37
N PHE A 183 6.02 8.94 3.50
CA PHE A 183 6.68 10.07 2.85
C PHE A 183 6.82 11.24 3.83
N ASP A 184 8.06 11.68 4.04
CA ASP A 184 8.40 12.85 4.84
C ASP A 184 8.16 14.13 4.03
N GLN A 185 7.01 14.74 4.24
CA GLN A 185 6.62 15.98 3.56
C GLN A 185 7.54 17.17 3.87
N THR A 186 8.31 17.14 4.96
CA THR A 186 9.28 18.20 5.25
C THR A 186 10.45 18.19 4.27
N LYS A 187 10.72 17.03 3.65
CA LYS A 187 11.77 16.81 2.65
C LYS A 187 11.27 16.94 1.21
N ILE A 188 10.09 17.51 0.99
CA ILE A 188 9.52 17.65 -0.37
C ILE A 188 10.39 18.52 -1.31
N LYS A 189 11.39 19.24 -0.80
CA LYS A 189 12.36 20.02 -1.61
C LYS A 189 13.75 19.37 -1.70
N ASP A 190 13.95 18.23 -1.04
CA ASP A 190 15.21 17.49 -1.04
C ASP A 190 15.25 16.55 -2.24
N ALA A 191 16.09 16.89 -3.23
CA ALA A 191 16.18 16.15 -4.48
C ALA A 191 16.68 14.71 -4.29
N ASP A 192 17.59 14.48 -3.33
CA ASP A 192 18.15 13.15 -3.08
C ASP A 192 17.13 12.27 -2.37
N TYR A 193 16.39 12.83 -1.39
CA TYR A 193 15.29 12.13 -0.75
C TYR A 193 14.22 11.73 -1.77
N LEU A 194 13.78 12.65 -2.62
CA LEU A 194 12.76 12.35 -3.63
C LEU A 194 13.27 11.29 -4.63
N LYS A 195 14.53 11.39 -5.06
CA LYS A 195 15.18 10.37 -5.91
C LYS A 195 15.22 9.00 -5.26
N SER A 196 15.46 8.92 -3.96
CA SER A 196 15.40 7.65 -3.23
C SER A 196 13.98 7.04 -3.22
N CYS A 197 12.93 7.87 -3.29
CA CYS A 197 11.53 7.43 -3.35
C CYS A 197 11.11 6.89 -4.72
N SER A 198 11.82 7.24 -5.80
CA SER A 198 11.48 6.86 -7.18
C SER A 198 11.44 5.33 -7.37
N GLY A 199 10.29 4.85 -7.82
CA GLY A 199 9.95 3.44 -8.06
C GLY A 199 9.38 2.70 -6.85
N LYS A 200 9.39 3.31 -5.65
CA LYS A 200 8.91 2.67 -4.42
C LYS A 200 7.43 2.92 -4.17
N LEU A 201 6.81 1.97 -3.47
CA LEU A 201 5.50 2.11 -2.84
C LEU A 201 5.66 2.98 -1.59
N MET A 202 5.02 4.14 -1.59
CA MET A 202 5.08 5.09 -0.50
C MET A 202 3.67 5.51 -0.08
N ARG A 203 3.55 6.08 1.11
CA ARG A 203 2.31 6.64 1.66
C ARG A 203 2.52 8.10 2.07
N ILE A 204 1.73 9.01 1.52
CA ILE A 204 1.68 10.41 1.96
C ILE A 204 0.43 10.62 2.82
N GLU A 205 0.61 11.13 4.03
CA GLU A 205 -0.45 11.28 5.03
C GLU A 205 -0.79 12.74 5.29
N GLY A 206 -2.01 13.04 5.73
CA GLY A 206 -2.36 14.41 6.12
C GLY A 206 -2.58 15.36 4.95
N VAL A 207 -2.91 14.84 3.76
CA VAL A 207 -3.11 15.65 2.55
C VAL A 207 -4.59 15.83 2.22
N THR A 208 -4.93 16.91 1.53
CA THR A 208 -6.28 17.15 1.01
C THR A 208 -6.19 17.48 -0.46
N PHE A 209 -7.03 16.90 -1.31
CA PHE A 209 -7.05 17.22 -2.73
C PHE A 209 -7.46 18.68 -2.96
N ALA A 210 -6.74 19.39 -3.83
CA ALA A 210 -7.03 20.80 -4.12
C ALA A 210 -8.42 21.01 -4.75
N ASP A 211 -8.86 20.04 -5.55
CA ASP A 211 -10.17 20.02 -6.22
C ASP A 211 -11.12 18.96 -5.60
N ALA A 212 -10.96 18.65 -4.31
CA ALA A 212 -11.83 17.72 -3.58
C ALA A 212 -13.32 18.07 -3.75
N GLY A 213 -14.16 17.06 -3.95
CA GLY A 213 -15.61 17.21 -4.17
C GLY A 213 -16.01 17.85 -5.51
N LYS A 214 -15.05 18.36 -6.30
CA LYS A 214 -15.32 19.15 -7.52
C LYS A 214 -14.89 18.46 -8.80
N LYS A 215 -13.75 17.77 -8.78
CA LYS A 215 -13.21 17.06 -9.95
C LYS A 215 -13.06 15.57 -9.68
N VAL A 216 -12.95 14.81 -10.77
CA VAL A 216 -12.59 13.40 -10.76
C VAL A 216 -11.07 13.23 -10.94
N PHE A 217 -10.54 12.04 -10.64
CA PHE A 217 -9.12 11.73 -10.76
C PHE A 217 -8.55 12.02 -12.16
N ALA A 218 -9.24 11.62 -13.23
CA ALA A 218 -8.82 11.86 -14.61
C ALA A 218 -10.00 12.05 -15.56
N ALA A 219 -10.48 13.29 -15.65
CA ALA A 219 -11.50 13.66 -16.64
C ALA A 219 -10.89 13.66 -18.06
N THR A 220 -11.62 13.13 -19.04
CA THR A 220 -11.15 13.08 -20.45
C THR A 220 -10.80 14.46 -21.01
N ALA A 221 -11.50 15.52 -20.58
CA ALA A 221 -11.25 16.89 -21.03
C ALA A 221 -9.93 17.48 -20.50
N ASP A 222 -9.38 16.92 -19.42
CA ASP A 222 -8.18 17.45 -18.74
C ASP A 222 -6.90 16.70 -19.13
N LYS A 223 -6.99 15.70 -20.01
CA LYS A 223 -5.87 14.79 -20.29
C LYS A 223 -4.75 15.46 -21.07
N ASP A 224 -3.52 15.13 -20.70
CA ASP A 224 -2.32 15.46 -21.44
C ASP A 224 -2.14 14.56 -22.68
N ASN A 225 -1.08 14.78 -23.46
CA ASN A 225 -0.75 13.98 -24.64
C ASN A 225 -0.42 12.51 -24.33
N ALA A 226 -0.16 12.16 -23.08
CA ALA A 226 0.03 10.78 -22.62
C ALA A 226 -1.29 10.14 -22.16
N ASN A 227 -2.43 10.82 -22.34
CA ASN A 227 -3.75 10.43 -21.85
C ASN A 227 -3.83 10.30 -20.32
N CYS A 228 -3.06 11.12 -19.60
CA CYS A 228 -3.10 11.17 -18.14
C CYS A 228 -3.52 12.55 -17.65
N VAL A 229 -3.97 12.61 -16.40
CA VAL A 229 -4.33 13.85 -15.71
C VAL A 229 -3.52 13.93 -14.42
N ASN A 230 -3.00 15.12 -14.14
CA ASN A 230 -2.35 15.42 -12.88
C ASN A 230 -3.32 16.17 -11.95
N ARG A 231 -3.42 15.74 -10.70
CA ARG A 231 -4.17 16.40 -9.62
C ARG A 231 -3.22 16.78 -8.49
N GLY A 232 -3.47 17.94 -7.89
CA GLY A 232 -2.65 18.47 -6.79
C GLY A 232 -3.30 18.29 -5.42
N PHE A 233 -2.49 18.41 -4.38
CA PHE A 233 -2.95 18.58 -3.01
C PHE A 233 -2.93 20.07 -2.62
N SER A 234 -3.83 20.47 -1.73
CA SER A 234 -3.81 21.80 -1.11
C SER A 234 -2.50 22.02 -0.38
N GLY A 235 -1.86 23.17 -0.60
CA GLY A 235 -0.58 23.51 0.04
C GLY A 235 0.67 22.89 -0.59
N ILE A 236 0.53 21.99 -1.56
CA ILE A 236 1.64 21.38 -2.29
C ILE A 236 1.63 21.87 -3.74
N SER A 237 2.74 22.45 -4.20
CA SER A 237 2.87 22.90 -5.59
C SER A 237 2.81 21.72 -6.56
N THR A 238 1.98 21.82 -7.59
CA THR A 238 1.86 20.81 -8.66
C THR A 238 3.10 20.73 -9.56
N ASN A 239 4.01 21.69 -9.47
CA ASN A 239 5.33 21.57 -10.11
C ASN A 239 6.25 20.60 -9.36
N ASN A 240 5.90 20.26 -8.12
CA ASN A 240 6.69 19.40 -7.26
C ASN A 240 6.09 18.01 -7.17
N LEU A 241 4.89 17.86 -6.60
CA LEU A 241 4.25 16.55 -6.39
C LEU A 241 2.79 16.58 -6.84
N VAL A 242 2.40 15.56 -7.60
CA VAL A 242 1.02 15.37 -8.10
C VAL A 242 0.59 13.92 -7.99
N ILE A 243 -0.73 13.69 -7.94
CA ILE A 243 -1.33 12.41 -8.27
C ILE A 243 -1.45 12.35 -9.79
N ARG A 244 -0.84 11.36 -10.41
CA ARG A 244 -0.94 11.13 -11.85
C ARG A 244 -1.84 9.95 -12.12
N THR A 245 -2.89 10.19 -12.89
CA THR A 245 -3.90 9.16 -13.20
C THR A 245 -4.12 9.03 -14.70
N SER A 246 -4.01 7.83 -15.23
CA SER A 246 -4.44 7.49 -16.59
C SER A 246 -5.94 7.73 -16.76
N ALA A 247 -6.35 8.36 -17.86
CA ALA A 247 -7.76 8.50 -18.21
C ALA A 247 -8.44 7.15 -18.52
N TYR A 248 -7.67 6.06 -18.62
CA TYR A 248 -8.15 4.68 -18.78
C TYR A 248 -8.18 3.90 -17.45
N ALA A 249 -7.76 4.49 -16.34
CA ALA A 249 -7.83 3.83 -15.03
C ALA A 249 -9.29 3.54 -14.65
N LYS A 250 -9.53 2.41 -13.96
CA LYS A 250 -10.87 2.00 -13.52
C LYS A 250 -11.55 3.03 -12.61
N PHE A 251 -10.75 3.83 -11.92
CA PHE A 251 -11.18 4.88 -11.01
C PHE A 251 -11.06 6.30 -11.59
N ALA A 252 -10.77 6.45 -12.89
CA ALA A 252 -10.55 7.76 -13.52
C ALA A 252 -11.71 8.75 -13.30
N ASN A 253 -12.95 8.25 -13.31
CA ASN A 253 -14.16 9.04 -13.11
C ASN A 253 -14.64 9.08 -11.64
N ALA A 254 -13.89 8.51 -10.69
CA ALA A 254 -14.22 8.66 -9.28
C ALA A 254 -13.98 10.11 -8.84
N LEU A 255 -14.90 10.65 -8.03
CA LEU A 255 -14.77 12.00 -7.47
C LEU A 255 -13.57 12.03 -6.51
N LEU A 256 -12.78 13.11 -6.56
CA LEU A 256 -11.71 13.34 -5.59
C LEU A 256 -12.33 13.47 -4.19
N PRO A 257 -11.92 12.64 -3.22
CA PRO A 257 -12.57 12.59 -1.91
C PRO A 257 -12.31 13.87 -1.11
N GLU A 258 -13.30 14.25 -0.31
CA GLU A 258 -13.21 15.32 0.68
C GLU A 258 -12.60 14.81 1.99
N GLY A 259 -12.06 15.73 2.78
CA GLY A 259 -11.41 15.42 4.07
C GLY A 259 -9.91 15.18 3.95
N ILE A 260 -9.28 14.91 5.10
CA ILE A 260 -7.84 14.65 5.20
C ILE A 260 -7.58 13.19 4.82
N GLN A 261 -6.69 12.96 3.87
CA GLN A 261 -6.42 11.65 3.27
C GLN A 261 -5.04 11.12 3.69
N SER A 262 -4.93 9.79 3.68
CA SER A 262 -3.71 9.01 3.52
C SER A 262 -3.74 8.38 2.14
N VAL A 263 -2.71 8.66 1.33
CA VAL A 263 -2.64 8.23 -0.07
C VAL A 263 -1.42 7.36 -0.27
N THR A 264 -1.65 6.10 -0.63
CA THR A 264 -0.60 5.13 -0.96
C THR A 264 -0.43 5.04 -2.46
N GLY A 265 0.79 4.84 -2.96
CA GLY A 265 0.99 4.67 -4.39
C GLY A 265 2.46 4.55 -4.75
N ILE A 266 2.71 4.33 -6.03
CA ILE A 266 4.06 4.20 -6.56
C ILE A 266 4.58 5.60 -6.87
N PHE A 267 5.64 6.01 -6.19
CA PHE A 267 6.25 7.30 -6.40
C PHE A 267 7.14 7.24 -7.64
N THR A 268 6.87 8.07 -8.62
CA THR A 268 7.65 8.16 -9.86
C THR A 268 8.14 9.58 -10.09
N ARG A 269 9.11 9.71 -11.00
CA ARG A 269 9.69 10.99 -11.41
C ARG A 269 9.47 11.20 -12.89
N TYR A 270 9.15 12.41 -13.31
CA TYR A 270 9.16 12.78 -14.71
C TYR A 270 9.94 14.06 -14.94
N ALA A 271 10.87 14.01 -15.89
CA ALA A 271 11.74 15.13 -16.22
C ALA A 271 10.92 16.32 -16.74
N GLY A 272 11.03 17.45 -16.05
CA GLY A 272 10.49 18.72 -16.52
C GLY A 272 11.59 19.61 -17.10
N SER A 273 11.18 20.66 -17.80
CA SER A 273 12.09 21.61 -18.46
C SER A 273 12.88 22.49 -17.48
N LYS A 274 12.40 22.65 -16.24
CA LYS A 274 13.05 23.45 -15.19
C LYS A 274 13.36 22.63 -13.93
N ASN A 275 12.37 21.88 -13.47
CA ASN A 275 12.47 20.95 -12.35
C ASN A 275 11.75 19.65 -12.73
N ASP A 276 12.11 18.54 -12.11
CA ASP A 276 11.35 17.31 -12.28
C ASP A 276 10.04 17.38 -11.50
N THR A 277 9.01 16.75 -12.06
CA THR A 277 7.73 16.58 -11.38
C THR A 277 7.67 15.18 -10.78
N TRP A 278 7.48 15.11 -9.47
CA TRP A 278 7.21 13.88 -8.74
C TRP A 278 5.74 13.52 -8.84
N GLN A 279 5.49 12.24 -8.98
CA GLN A 279 4.18 11.72 -9.30
C GLN A 279 3.87 10.57 -8.37
N ILE A 280 2.63 10.49 -7.92
CA ILE A 280 2.11 9.33 -7.21
C ILE A 280 1.15 8.64 -8.16
N LEU A 281 1.48 7.41 -8.54
CA LEU A 281 0.61 6.52 -9.29
C LEU A 281 -0.13 5.63 -8.29
N ILE A 282 -1.35 5.99 -7.93
CA ILE A 282 -2.20 5.11 -7.10
C ILE A 282 -2.57 3.87 -7.92
N ARG A 283 -2.57 2.70 -7.27
CA ARG A 283 -2.72 1.40 -7.92
C ARG A 283 -4.20 1.11 -8.17
N THR A 284 -5.02 1.35 -7.15
CA THR A 284 -6.49 1.27 -7.18
C THR A 284 -7.08 2.48 -6.43
N ILE A 285 -8.41 2.58 -6.36
CA ILE A 285 -9.05 3.64 -5.56
C ILE A 285 -8.87 3.42 -4.06
N ASP A 286 -8.68 2.17 -3.62
CA ASP A 286 -8.54 1.81 -2.21
C ASP A 286 -7.23 2.31 -1.58
N ASP A 287 -6.29 2.74 -2.42
CA ASP A 287 -5.06 3.42 -2.02
C ASP A 287 -5.30 4.84 -1.48
N VAL A 288 -6.51 5.38 -1.64
CA VAL A 288 -6.92 6.69 -1.12
C VAL A 288 -7.93 6.49 0.00
N GLN A 289 -7.51 6.78 1.23
CA GLN A 289 -8.32 6.56 2.43
C GLN A 289 -8.34 7.81 3.29
N LEU A 290 -9.42 8.03 4.07
CA LEU A 290 -9.40 9.05 5.10
C LEU A 290 -8.28 8.76 6.11
N LEU A 291 -7.54 9.79 6.49
CA LEU A 291 -6.48 9.68 7.49
C LEU A 291 -7.10 9.24 8.82
N LYS A 292 -6.61 8.12 9.35
CA LYS A 292 -7.00 7.60 10.65
C LYS A 292 -6.56 8.52 11.79
N GLY A 293 -7.30 8.48 12.90
CA GLY A 293 -7.04 9.35 14.05
C GLY A 293 -7.53 10.79 13.87
N THR A 294 -8.28 11.08 12.81
CA THR A 294 -8.97 12.37 12.61
C THR A 294 -10.41 12.28 13.12
N GLU A 295 -11.09 13.41 13.34
CA GLU A 295 -12.49 13.41 13.78
C GLU A 295 -13.41 12.67 12.79
N GLN A 296 -13.13 12.82 11.49
CA GLN A 296 -13.86 12.18 10.40
C GLN A 296 -13.60 10.67 10.31
N CYS A 297 -12.43 10.22 10.78
CA CYS A 297 -12.02 8.81 10.78
C CYS A 297 -11.23 8.49 12.05
N PRO A 298 -11.90 8.39 13.21
CA PRO A 298 -11.23 8.07 14.47
C PRO A 298 -10.55 6.70 14.40
N TYR A 299 -9.51 6.49 15.20
CA TYR A 299 -9.03 5.15 15.48
C TYR A 299 -10.12 4.36 16.20
N THR A 300 -10.27 3.08 15.86
CA THR A 300 -10.91 2.12 16.76
C THR A 300 -10.02 1.87 17.97
N VAL A 301 -10.58 1.34 19.06
CA VAL A 301 -9.78 0.92 20.22
C VAL A 301 -8.67 -0.06 19.83
N GLU A 302 -8.94 -1.00 18.91
CA GLU A 302 -7.94 -1.97 18.46
C GLU A 302 -6.77 -1.30 17.71
N GLU A 303 -7.06 -0.37 16.80
CA GLU A 303 -6.04 0.40 16.08
C GLU A 303 -5.22 1.27 17.04
N ALA A 304 -5.88 1.95 17.99
CA ALA A 304 -5.21 2.77 19.00
C ALA A 304 -4.32 1.91 19.92
N LEU A 305 -4.78 0.74 20.37
CA LEU A 305 -3.98 -0.21 21.15
C LEU A 305 -2.75 -0.69 20.38
N LYS A 306 -2.90 -1.02 19.09
CA LYS A 306 -1.78 -1.41 18.24
C LYS A 306 -0.73 -0.30 18.16
N LEU A 307 -1.16 0.95 17.93
CA LEU A 307 -0.25 2.10 17.89
C LEU A 307 0.51 2.26 19.21
N ILE A 308 -0.20 2.24 20.35
CA ILE A 308 0.39 2.37 21.68
C ILE A 308 1.42 1.26 21.93
N ASN A 309 1.06 0.01 21.64
CA ASN A 309 1.90 -1.17 21.91
C ASN A 309 3.12 -1.27 20.98
N ASP A 310 3.03 -0.74 19.76
CA ASP A 310 4.17 -0.60 18.83
C ASP A 310 5.16 0.49 19.28
N GLY A 311 4.95 1.10 20.46
CA GLY A 311 5.77 2.20 20.99
C GLY A 311 5.48 3.55 20.32
N LYS A 312 4.40 3.66 19.55
CA LYS A 312 3.99 4.88 18.84
C LYS A 312 2.99 5.66 19.68
N THR A 313 3.49 6.37 20.69
CA THR A 313 2.69 7.42 21.36
C THR A 313 2.43 8.58 20.40
N THR A 314 1.33 9.31 20.57
CA THR A 314 1.02 10.46 19.70
C THR A 314 1.40 11.78 20.36
N ASP A 315 2.28 12.55 19.70
CA ASP A 315 2.58 13.92 20.15
C ASP A 315 1.39 14.88 19.91
N ALA A 316 0.67 14.64 18.81
CA ALA A 316 -0.56 15.32 18.45
C ALA A 316 -1.79 14.68 19.11
N MET A 317 -2.84 15.47 19.28
CA MET A 317 -4.16 14.96 19.67
C MET A 317 -4.77 14.18 18.51
N VAL A 318 -5.25 12.98 18.79
CA VAL A 318 -5.95 12.11 17.82
C VAL A 318 -7.32 11.73 18.35
N TYR A 319 -8.17 11.27 17.45
CA TYR A 319 -9.54 10.87 17.77
C TYR A 319 -9.61 9.35 17.88
N THR A 320 -10.20 8.85 18.97
CA THR A 320 -10.42 7.42 19.21
C THR A 320 -11.90 7.17 19.47
N GLU A 321 -12.49 6.23 18.75
CA GLU A 321 -13.86 5.75 18.95
C GLU A 321 -13.85 4.44 19.74
N GLY A 322 -14.70 4.36 20.76
CA GLY A 322 -14.87 3.16 21.58
C GLY A 322 -16.17 3.16 22.36
N VAL A 323 -16.43 2.07 23.09
CA VAL A 323 -17.58 1.93 23.99
C VAL A 323 -17.07 1.92 25.43
N ILE A 324 -17.66 2.76 26.29
CA ILE A 324 -17.31 2.83 27.71
C ILE A 324 -17.57 1.46 28.35
N CYS A 325 -16.55 0.85 28.93
CA CYS A 325 -16.61 -0.51 29.48
C CYS A 325 -16.47 -0.60 31.01
N SER A 326 -16.18 0.52 31.69
CA SER A 326 -16.19 0.64 33.16
C SER A 326 -17.21 1.68 33.63
N GLU A 327 -17.55 1.69 34.92
CA GLU A 327 -18.30 2.81 35.51
C GLU A 327 -17.44 4.08 35.50
N PRO A 328 -17.91 5.21 34.94
CA PRO A 328 -17.16 6.45 34.95
C PRO A 328 -16.98 7.01 36.37
N LYS A 329 -15.74 7.31 36.73
CA LYS A 329 -15.38 7.93 38.01
C LYS A 329 -15.26 9.44 37.83
N VAL A 330 -16.34 10.17 38.04
CA VAL A 330 -16.38 11.63 37.93
C VAL A 330 -15.86 12.29 39.21
N ASN A 331 -14.91 13.21 39.06
CA ASN A 331 -14.39 14.06 40.12
C ASN A 331 -14.81 15.51 39.88
N LEU A 332 -15.79 16.00 40.64
CA LEU A 332 -16.33 17.36 40.51
C LEU A 332 -15.37 18.44 40.99
N GLN A 333 -14.43 18.12 41.89
CA GLN A 333 -13.43 19.08 42.36
C GLN A 333 -12.47 19.47 41.23
N TYR A 334 -12.04 18.50 40.43
CA TYR A 334 -11.18 18.75 39.27
C TYR A 334 -11.98 18.95 37.97
N GLY A 335 -13.26 18.59 37.97
CA GLY A 335 -14.14 18.67 36.80
C GLY A 335 -13.78 17.69 35.70
N ASN A 336 -13.25 16.52 36.06
CA ASN A 336 -12.79 15.48 35.13
C ASN A 336 -13.36 14.09 35.48
N ALA A 337 -13.18 13.13 34.58
CA ALA A 337 -13.59 11.75 34.79
C ALA A 337 -12.50 10.75 34.39
N GLU A 338 -12.54 9.57 34.98
CA GLU A 338 -11.75 8.41 34.56
C GLU A 338 -12.65 7.23 34.22
N PHE A 339 -12.38 6.57 33.09
CA PHE A 339 -13.08 5.37 32.65
C PHE A 339 -12.23 4.58 31.65
N TYR A 340 -12.70 3.41 31.25
CA TYR A 340 -12.09 2.59 30.22
C TYR A 340 -13.01 2.48 29.01
N ILE A 341 -12.42 2.38 27.82
CA ILE A 341 -13.13 2.08 26.58
C ILE A 341 -12.62 0.77 25.97
N SER A 342 -13.51 0.07 25.28
CA SER A 342 -13.20 -1.12 24.47
C SER A 342 -14.01 -1.13 23.18
N VAL A 343 -13.74 -2.10 22.29
CA VAL A 343 -14.49 -2.23 21.03
C VAL A 343 -15.96 -2.58 21.29
N ASP A 344 -16.24 -3.46 22.26
CA ASP A 344 -17.55 -4.07 22.47
C ASP A 344 -18.22 -3.69 23.81
N GLY A 345 -17.62 -2.75 24.56
CA GLY A 345 -18.09 -2.34 25.87
C GLY A 345 -17.78 -3.35 26.99
N LYS A 346 -16.99 -4.40 26.71
CA LYS A 346 -16.53 -5.40 27.68
C LYS A 346 -15.05 -5.20 27.99
N GLY A 347 -14.48 -6.10 28.78
CA GLY A 347 -13.06 -6.07 29.14
C GLY A 347 -12.80 -5.37 30.48
N MET A 348 -13.74 -4.63 31.05
CA MET A 348 -13.64 -4.15 32.45
C MET A 348 -14.91 -4.46 33.24
N ASN A 349 -14.71 -4.87 34.49
CA ASN A 349 -15.73 -5.03 35.50
C ASN A 349 -16.06 -3.69 36.15
N ALA A 350 -17.21 -3.62 36.85
CA ALA A 350 -17.65 -2.41 37.53
C ALA A 350 -16.71 -1.97 38.67
N ASP A 351 -15.93 -2.90 39.24
CA ASP A 351 -14.93 -2.64 40.29
C ASP A 351 -13.58 -2.14 39.75
N GLY A 352 -13.40 -2.06 38.42
CA GLY A 352 -12.15 -1.66 37.78
C GLY A 352 -11.14 -2.79 37.60
N THR A 353 -11.51 -4.05 37.81
CA THR A 353 -10.74 -5.23 37.38
C THR A 353 -11.09 -5.61 35.93
N GLY A 354 -10.22 -6.26 35.17
CA GLY A 354 -10.53 -6.61 33.78
C GLY A 354 -9.36 -7.12 32.94
N ASP A 355 -9.55 -7.15 31.62
CA ASP A 355 -8.56 -7.46 30.58
C ASP A 355 -7.98 -6.15 30.02
N PRO A 356 -6.93 -5.59 30.67
CA PRO A 356 -6.34 -4.32 30.26
C PRO A 356 -5.77 -4.37 28.84
N ALA A 357 -5.43 -5.56 28.32
CA ALA A 357 -4.86 -5.70 26.99
C ALA A 357 -5.86 -5.35 25.87
N LYS A 358 -7.17 -5.33 26.16
CA LYS A 358 -8.24 -5.02 25.20
C LYS A 358 -8.94 -3.70 25.47
N THR A 359 -8.43 -2.90 26.41
CA THR A 359 -9.06 -1.66 26.82
C THR A 359 -8.06 -0.53 26.88
N ILE A 360 -8.55 0.69 26.67
CA ILE A 360 -7.74 1.89 26.84
C ILE A 360 -8.31 2.67 28.02
N LYS A 361 -7.45 3.04 28.95
CA LYS A 361 -7.82 3.96 30.04
C LYS A 361 -7.97 5.36 29.47
N VAL A 362 -9.04 6.04 29.83
CA VAL A 362 -9.24 7.46 29.55
C VAL A 362 -8.99 8.21 30.85
N PHE A 363 -7.87 8.92 30.93
CA PHE A 363 -7.40 9.51 32.18
C PHE A 363 -7.72 11.00 32.25
N ARG A 364 -8.35 11.45 33.34
CA ARG A 364 -8.70 12.86 33.58
C ARG A 364 -9.38 13.53 32.38
N ASN A 365 -10.34 12.83 31.80
CA ASN A 365 -11.14 13.29 30.67
C ASN A 365 -11.99 14.50 31.05
N TYR A 366 -12.10 15.48 30.15
CA TYR A 366 -13.14 16.51 30.19
C TYR A 366 -14.39 16.07 29.41
N TYR A 367 -15.54 16.62 29.79
CA TYR A 367 -16.82 16.31 29.15
C TYR A 367 -16.87 16.87 27.71
N LEU A 368 -18.05 16.78 27.08
CA LEU A 368 -18.29 17.23 25.70
C LEU A 368 -17.72 18.64 25.44
N ASN A 369 -17.07 18.79 24.29
CA ASN A 369 -16.47 20.05 23.83
C ASN A 369 -15.46 20.66 24.82
N ASN A 370 -14.74 19.82 25.56
CA ASN A 370 -13.70 20.20 26.52
C ASN A 370 -14.26 21.01 27.73
N GLU A 371 -15.51 20.77 28.10
CA GLU A 371 -16.12 21.34 29.30
C GLU A 371 -15.82 20.50 30.56
N LYS A 372 -15.88 21.15 31.73
CA LYS A 372 -15.76 20.44 33.01
C LYS A 372 -17.01 19.61 33.32
N TYR A 373 -16.79 18.49 34.01
CA TYR A 373 -17.88 17.81 34.69
C TYR A 373 -18.42 18.66 35.84
N THR A 374 -19.73 18.70 35.95
CA THR A 374 -20.51 19.43 36.94
C THR A 374 -21.61 18.52 37.48
N GLU A 375 -22.29 18.96 38.54
CA GLU A 375 -23.46 18.24 39.07
C GLU A 375 -24.55 18.02 38.00
N ALA A 376 -24.66 18.92 37.02
CA ALA A 376 -25.68 18.85 35.97
C ALA A 376 -25.39 17.82 34.87
N ASN A 377 -24.13 17.42 34.66
CA ASN A 377 -23.73 16.56 33.55
C ASN A 377 -23.01 15.25 33.98
N LYS A 378 -22.68 15.08 35.26
CA LYS A 378 -21.92 13.92 35.76
C LYS A 378 -22.58 12.57 35.44
N ASP A 379 -23.91 12.52 35.41
CA ASP A 379 -24.68 11.29 35.19
C ASP A 379 -25.05 11.06 33.71
N LEU A 380 -24.62 11.96 32.81
CA LEU A 380 -24.86 11.84 31.37
C LEU A 380 -23.86 10.89 30.68
N ILE A 381 -22.74 10.61 31.35
CA ILE A 381 -21.77 9.59 30.93
C ILE A 381 -21.97 8.30 31.74
N LYS A 382 -22.05 7.15 31.05
CA LYS A 382 -22.28 5.85 31.68
C LYS A 382 -21.69 4.71 30.84
N LYS A 383 -21.46 3.58 31.50
CA LYS A 383 -21.05 2.33 30.85
C LYS A 383 -22.01 1.95 29.71
N GLY A 384 -21.45 1.46 28.62
CA GLY A 384 -22.16 1.01 27.42
C GLY A 384 -22.38 2.10 26.37
N GLN A 385 -22.08 3.36 26.64
CA GLN A 385 -22.18 4.43 25.64
C GLN A 385 -21.02 4.38 24.65
N LYS A 386 -21.33 4.64 23.39
CA LYS A 386 -20.31 4.81 22.36
C LYS A 386 -19.81 6.26 22.40
N VAL A 387 -18.51 6.46 22.40
CA VAL A 387 -17.87 7.77 22.50
C VAL A 387 -16.76 7.94 21.48
N VAL A 388 -16.57 9.19 21.04
CA VAL A 388 -15.35 9.62 20.34
C VAL A 388 -14.59 10.56 21.28
N ILE A 389 -13.31 10.29 21.49
CA ILE A 389 -12.45 11.02 22.42
C ILE A 389 -11.28 11.62 21.64
N CYS A 390 -11.04 12.91 21.83
CA CYS A 390 -9.86 13.59 21.31
C CYS A 390 -8.79 13.65 22.42
N GLY A 391 -7.63 13.06 22.21
CA GLY A 391 -6.57 12.96 23.20
C GLY A 391 -5.26 12.40 22.67
N LYS A 392 -4.20 12.43 23.49
CA LYS A 392 -2.91 11.81 23.15
C LYS A 392 -2.91 10.35 23.56
N LEU A 393 -2.42 9.47 22.70
CA LEU A 393 -2.23 8.06 23.02
C LEU A 393 -0.86 7.85 23.66
N ILE A 394 -0.81 7.25 24.84
CA ILE A 394 0.42 6.94 25.56
C ILE A 394 0.42 5.51 26.09
N LEU A 395 1.61 4.97 26.31
CA LEU A 395 1.82 3.76 27.11
C LEU A 395 2.33 4.19 28.50
N TYR A 396 1.40 4.45 29.42
CA TYR A 396 1.72 4.95 30.75
C TYR A 396 2.56 3.93 31.53
N LEU A 397 3.71 4.39 32.04
CA LEU A 397 4.73 3.58 32.72
C LEU A 397 5.16 2.33 31.93
N GLY A 398 5.03 2.34 30.61
CA GLY A 398 5.40 1.21 29.75
C GLY A 398 4.45 0.01 29.82
N VAL A 399 3.30 0.12 30.50
CA VAL A 399 2.39 -1.02 30.73
C VAL A 399 0.92 -0.74 30.48
N THR A 400 0.45 0.51 30.66
CA THR A 400 -0.98 0.83 30.59
C THR A 400 -1.30 1.67 29.37
N PRO A 401 -2.03 1.14 28.37
CA PRO A 401 -2.55 1.93 27.28
C PRO A 401 -3.53 3.01 27.79
N GLU A 402 -3.23 4.26 27.50
CA GLU A 402 -3.98 5.39 28.03
C GLU A 402 -4.20 6.49 26.96
N ILE A 403 -5.38 7.10 26.97
CA ILE A 403 -5.62 8.43 26.42
C ILE A 403 -5.30 9.42 27.56
N ASP A 404 -4.17 10.11 27.44
CA ASP A 404 -3.59 10.96 28.49
C ASP A 404 -4.47 12.18 28.80
N SER A 405 -4.26 12.76 29.97
CA SER A 405 -4.87 13.99 30.47
C SER A 405 -4.86 15.14 29.45
N GLY A 406 -5.87 16.01 29.55
CA GLY A 406 -6.14 17.04 28.54
C GLY A 406 -6.97 16.54 27.36
N ASN A 407 -7.41 15.29 27.39
CA ASN A 407 -8.40 14.74 26.48
C ASN A 407 -9.83 15.19 26.83
N TYR A 408 -10.73 15.10 25.85
CA TYR A 408 -12.15 15.41 26.03
C TYR A 408 -13.03 14.58 25.10
N ILE A 409 -14.31 14.45 25.47
CA ILE A 409 -15.31 13.77 24.64
C ILE A 409 -15.73 14.71 23.51
N VAL A 410 -15.76 14.18 22.29
CA VAL A 410 -16.20 14.88 21.07
C VAL A 410 -17.65 14.55 20.77
N SER A 411 -18.05 13.28 20.94
CA SER A 411 -19.44 12.86 20.78
C SER A 411 -19.77 11.67 21.68
N ILE A 412 -21.05 11.54 22.00
CA ILE A 412 -21.66 10.42 22.72
C ILE A 412 -22.83 9.92 21.86
N LYS A 413 -22.92 8.61 21.62
CA LYS A 413 -23.98 7.96 20.84
C LYS A 413 -24.66 6.85 21.63
#